data_AF-A0A1G8DZ99-F1
#
_entry.id   AF-A0A1G8DZ99-F1
#
_cell.length_a   1.000
_cell.length_b   1.000
_cell.length_c   1.000
_cell.angle_alpha   90.00
_cell.angle_beta   90.00
_cell.angle_gamma   90.00
#
_symmetry.space_group_name_H-M   'P 1'
#
loop_
_entity.id
_entity.type
_entity.pdbx_description
1 polymer ?
#
loop_
_entity_poly.entity_id
_entity_poly.type
_entity_poly.pdbx_seq_one_letter_code
_entity_poly.pdbx_strand_id
1 'polypeptide(L)'
;MKKLREQTSAEIVVCQADASSTESVVAILTDVDVLLYARIPEYNFKVMQACLDTKTHDIDMASDGPDSLLQQLDWDGKFKQAGIVGIMGLGCDLGFSNVAARYAAD
;
A
#
# COMPACT_ATOMS: atom_id res chain seq x y z
N MET A 1 15.51 3.73 17.46
CA MET A 1 14.15 3.42 17.95
C MET A 1 13.78 4.12 19.25
N LYS A 2 14.60 4.09 20.31
CA LYS A 2 14.25 4.75 21.59
C LYS A 2 13.84 6.22 21.42
N LYS A 3 14.63 6.98 20.64
CA LYS A 3 14.37 8.39 20.30
C LYS A 3 13.03 8.65 19.58
N LEU A 4 12.56 7.73 18.73
CA LEU A 4 11.28 7.90 18.01
C LEU A 4 10.08 7.55 18.90
N ARG A 5 10.20 6.52 19.74
CA ARG A 5 9.15 6.14 20.71
C ARG A 5 8.90 7.23 21.75
N GLU A 6 9.92 8.01 22.09
CA GLU A 6 9.79 9.16 23.00
C GLU A 6 9.13 10.39 22.33
N GLN A 7 8.92 10.38 21.01
CA GLN A 7 8.35 11.50 20.25
C GLN A 7 6.87 11.33 19.90
N THR A 8 6.24 10.21 20.26
CA THR A 8 4.83 9.95 19.97
C THR A 8 4.18 9.15 21.10
N SER A 9 2.89 9.36 21.32
CA SER A 9 2.07 8.50 22.18
C SER A 9 1.60 7.22 21.48
N ALA A 10 1.80 7.11 20.17
CA ALA A 10 1.47 5.91 19.41
C ALA A 10 2.37 4.73 19.79
N GLU A 11 1.79 3.55 19.91
CA GLU A 11 2.56 2.32 20.06
C GLU A 11 3.30 2.00 18.76
N ILE A 12 4.60 1.71 18.86
CA ILE A 12 5.42 1.33 17.71
C ILE A 12 5.85 -0.13 17.87
N VAL A 13 5.14 -1.00 17.17
CA VAL A 13 5.47 -2.43 17.03
C VAL A 13 6.38 -2.59 15.80
N VAL A 14 7.38 -3.47 15.92
CA VAL A 14 8.30 -3.77 14.82
C VAL A 14 8.17 -5.24 14.49
N CYS A 15 7.85 -5.53 13.23
CA CYS A 15 7.75 -6.87 12.68
C CYS A 15 8.73 -7.01 11.50
N GLN A 16 9.05 -8.24 11.16
CA GLN A 16 9.80 -8.57 9.95
C GLN A 16 8.88 -9.30 8.98
N ALA A 17 8.93 -8.91 7.70
CA ALA A 17 8.24 -9.61 6.62
C ALA A 17 9.11 -9.60 5.36
N ASP A 18 8.98 -10.67 4.57
CA ASP A 18 9.54 -10.79 3.23
C ASP A 18 8.45 -10.47 2.20
N ALA A 19 8.56 -9.30 1.56
CA ALA A 19 7.59 -8.86 0.56
C ALA A 19 7.52 -9.79 -0.67
N SER A 20 8.53 -10.64 -0.90
CA SER A 20 8.51 -11.62 -1.96
C SER A 20 7.63 -12.85 -1.65
N SER A 21 7.06 -12.97 -0.45
CA SER A 21 6.08 -13.99 -0.08
C SER A 21 4.78 -13.36 0.39
N THR A 22 3.68 -13.65 -0.30
CA THR A 22 2.34 -13.20 0.09
C THR A 22 2.01 -13.65 1.51
N GLU A 23 2.32 -14.89 1.87
CA GLU A 23 2.06 -15.47 3.19
C GLU A 23 2.84 -14.74 4.29
N SER A 24 4.09 -14.35 4.01
CA SER A 24 4.88 -13.56 4.95
C SER A 24 4.28 -12.19 5.22
N VAL A 25 3.63 -11.58 4.22
CA VAL A 25 2.94 -10.29 4.38
C VAL A 25 1.62 -10.47 5.11
N VAL A 26 0.81 -11.47 4.73
CA VAL A 26 -0.45 -11.80 5.43
C VAL A 26 -0.24 -11.96 6.94
N ALA A 27 0.85 -12.64 7.34
CA ALA A 27 1.16 -12.88 8.75
C ALA A 27 1.30 -11.61 9.61
N ILE A 28 1.62 -10.46 9.00
CA ILE A 28 1.76 -9.18 9.70
C ILE A 28 0.55 -8.24 9.52
N LEU A 29 -0.44 -8.61 8.72
CA LEU A 29 -1.60 -7.76 8.38
C LEU A 29 -2.91 -8.14 9.07
N THR A 30 -2.98 -9.27 9.78
CA THR A 30 -4.24 -9.82 10.34
C THR A 30 -5.07 -8.86 11.20
N ASP A 31 -4.45 -7.84 11.82
CA ASP A 31 -5.13 -6.80 12.62
C ASP A 31 -4.77 -5.38 12.14
N VAL A 32 -4.47 -5.21 10.85
CA VAL A 32 -4.06 -3.93 10.25
C VAL A 32 -5.16 -3.40 9.33
N ASP A 33 -5.65 -2.19 9.62
CA ASP A 33 -6.67 -1.52 8.80
C ASP A 33 -6.12 -1.04 7.45
N VAL A 34 -4.90 -0.49 7.44
CA VAL A 34 -4.27 0.10 6.26
C VAL A 34 -2.78 -0.26 6.22
N LEU A 35 -2.33 -0.75 5.06
CA LEU A 35 -0.93 -0.88 4.72
C LEU A 35 -0.47 0.31 3.90
N LEU A 36 0.64 0.93 4.30
CA LEU A 36 1.43 1.84 3.48
C LEU A 36 2.68 1.10 2.95
N TYR A 37 2.63 0.66 1.70
CA TYR A 37 3.72 -0.04 1.05
C TYR A 37 4.73 0.93 0.41
N ALA A 38 5.76 1.28 1.19
CA ALA A 38 6.85 2.16 0.77
C ALA A 38 8.15 1.40 0.47
N ARG A 39 8.09 0.36 -0.37
CA ARG A 39 9.23 -0.50 -0.74
C ARG A 39 9.28 -0.73 -2.26
N ILE A 40 10.07 -1.72 -2.69
CA ILE A 40 10.38 -1.99 -4.10
C ILE A 40 9.10 -2.47 -4.83
N PRO A 41 8.70 -1.83 -5.94
CA PRO A 41 7.39 -2.06 -6.56
C PRO A 41 7.24 -3.44 -7.25
N GLU A 42 8.34 -4.16 -7.49
CA GLU A 42 8.36 -5.53 -8.03
C GLU A 42 7.42 -6.47 -7.25
N TYR A 43 7.21 -6.21 -5.95
CA TYR A 43 6.39 -7.06 -5.08
C TYR A 43 4.96 -6.55 -4.87
N ASN A 44 4.53 -5.47 -5.55
CA ASN A 44 3.20 -4.87 -5.34
C ASN A 44 2.08 -5.89 -5.47
N PHE A 45 2.07 -6.75 -6.50
CA PHE A 45 0.99 -7.73 -6.67
C PHE A 45 0.91 -8.76 -5.53
N LYS A 46 2.05 -9.15 -4.96
CA LYS A 46 2.07 -10.07 -3.80
C LYS A 46 1.49 -9.39 -2.56
N VAL A 47 1.85 -8.11 -2.37
CA VAL A 47 1.35 -7.28 -1.27
C VAL A 47 -0.15 -6.98 -1.43
N MET A 48 -0.60 -6.57 -2.62
CA MET A 48 -2.02 -6.36 -2.93
C MET A 48 -2.83 -7.64 -2.72
N GLN A 49 -2.29 -8.80 -3.07
CA GLN A 49 -2.95 -10.08 -2.78
C GLN A 49 -3.06 -10.32 -1.28
N ALA A 50 -2.01 -10.05 -0.50
CA ALA A 50 -2.07 -10.16 0.95
C ALA A 50 -3.13 -9.22 1.55
N CYS A 51 -3.24 -7.98 1.05
CA CYS A 51 -4.27 -7.02 1.45
C CYS A 51 -5.69 -7.52 1.13
N LEU A 52 -5.91 -8.18 -0.01
CA LEU A 52 -7.20 -8.83 -0.32
C LEU A 52 -7.51 -9.96 0.67
N ASP A 53 -6.52 -10.79 0.99
CA ASP A 53 -6.67 -11.96 1.87
C ASP A 53 -6.97 -11.54 3.32
N THR A 54 -6.39 -10.44 3.79
CA THR A 54 -6.62 -9.90 5.14
C THR A 54 -7.68 -8.82 5.22
N LYS A 55 -8.25 -8.40 4.09
CA LYS A 55 -9.16 -7.24 3.97
C LYS A 55 -8.56 -5.95 4.54
N THR A 56 -7.27 -5.76 4.30
CA THR A 56 -6.54 -4.55 4.65
C THR A 56 -6.57 -3.56 3.48
N HIS A 57 -6.75 -2.27 3.74
CA HIS A 57 -6.63 -1.24 2.71
C HIS A 57 -5.18 -1.07 2.28
N ASP A 58 -4.95 -0.71 1.02
CA ASP A 58 -3.62 -0.65 0.43
C ASP A 58 -3.29 0.76 -0.06
N ILE A 59 -2.07 1.22 0.21
CA ILE A 59 -1.50 2.44 -0.36
C ILE A 59 -0.08 2.12 -0.79
N ASP A 60 0.23 2.24 -2.08
CA ASP A 60 1.60 2.14 -2.58
C ASP A 60 2.15 3.50 -3.01
N MET A 61 3.47 3.58 -3.12
CA MET A 61 4.19 4.80 -3.49
C MET A 61 4.63 4.82 -4.96
N ALA A 62 4.65 3.66 -5.62
CA ALA A 62 5.19 3.47 -6.96
C ALA A 62 4.74 2.12 -7.54
N SER A 63 4.73 2.05 -8.87
CA SER A 63 4.53 0.83 -9.66
C SER A 63 5.80 0.46 -10.42
N ASP A 64 5.91 -0.80 -10.86
CA ASP A 64 7.05 -1.27 -11.68
C ASP A 64 6.87 -0.87 -13.15
N GLY A 65 6.69 0.44 -13.38
CA GLY A 65 6.41 1.04 -14.67
C GLY A 65 4.91 1.20 -15.01
N PRO A 66 4.61 1.86 -16.15
CA PRO A 66 3.24 2.21 -16.54
C PRO A 66 2.32 1.02 -16.76
N ASP A 67 2.82 -0.06 -17.39
CA ASP A 67 2.02 -1.25 -17.65
C ASP A 67 1.64 -1.96 -16.34
N SER A 68 2.57 -2.00 -15.38
CA SER A 68 2.32 -2.53 -14.04
C SER A 68 1.25 -1.71 -13.32
N LEU A 69 1.31 -0.38 -13.38
CA LEU A 69 0.26 0.49 -12.84
C LEU A 69 -1.12 0.19 -13.44
N LEU A 70 -1.23 0.04 -14.76
CA LEU A 70 -2.50 -0.30 -15.41
C LEU A 70 -3.03 -1.66 -14.93
N GLN A 71 -2.16 -2.66 -14.81
CA GLN A 71 -2.52 -3.97 -14.27
C GLN A 71 -2.94 -3.93 -12.79
N GLN A 72 -2.36 -3.04 -11.98
CA GLN A 72 -2.82 -2.82 -10.61
C GLN A 72 -4.24 -2.22 -10.60
N LEU A 73 -4.53 -1.27 -11.49
CA LEU A 73 -5.86 -0.67 -11.62
C LEU A 73 -6.93 -1.68 -12.09
N ASP A 74 -6.55 -2.68 -12.89
CA ASP A 74 -7.45 -3.78 -13.30
C ASP A 74 -7.97 -4.61 -12.10
N TRP A 75 -7.35 -4.49 -10.92
CA TRP A 75 -7.81 -5.16 -9.69
C TRP A 75 -8.94 -4.42 -8.96
N ASP A 76 -9.42 -3.27 -9.47
CA ASP A 76 -10.54 -2.51 -8.92
C ASP A 76 -11.74 -3.39 -8.55
N GLY A 77 -12.13 -4.32 -9.43
CA GLY A 77 -13.23 -5.25 -9.18
C GLY A 77 -13.00 -6.17 -7.99
N LYS A 78 -11.76 -6.65 -7.79
CA LYS A 78 -11.39 -7.50 -6.65
C LYS A 78 -11.43 -6.72 -5.34
N PHE A 79 -10.86 -5.51 -5.34
CA PHE A 79 -10.84 -4.63 -4.17
C PHE A 79 -12.25 -4.23 -3.74
N LYS A 80 -13.12 -3.85 -4.70
CA LYS A 80 -14.54 -3.57 -4.43
C LYS A 80 -15.28 -4.77 -3.84
N GLN A 81 -15.07 -5.96 -4.38
CA GLN A 81 -15.69 -7.19 -3.86
C GLN A 81 -15.23 -7.54 -2.44
N ALA A 82 -13.95 -7.30 -2.14
CA ALA A 82 -13.40 -7.49 -0.79
C ALA A 82 -13.82 -6.37 0.19
N GLY A 83 -14.36 -5.25 -0.31
CA GLY A 83 -14.77 -4.11 0.49
C GLY A 83 -13.60 -3.23 0.95
N ILE A 84 -12.49 -3.22 0.22
CA ILE A 84 -11.29 -2.46 0.55
C ILE A 84 -10.94 -1.42 -0.52
N VAL A 85 -10.18 -0.40 -0.13
CA VAL A 85 -9.66 0.64 -1.03
C VAL A 85 -8.17 0.42 -1.27
N GLY A 86 -7.75 0.61 -2.52
CA GLY A 86 -6.35 0.68 -2.93
C GLY A 86 -6.04 2.07 -3.51
N ILE A 87 -4.93 2.68 -3.09
CA ILE A 87 -4.44 3.95 -3.65
C ILE A 87 -3.03 3.72 -4.22
N MET A 88 -2.90 3.87 -5.53
CA MET A 88 -1.67 3.58 -6.25
C MET A 88 -0.90 4.86 -6.51
N GLY A 89 0.42 4.83 -6.32
CA GLY A 89 1.33 5.94 -6.61
C GLY A 89 1.12 7.17 -5.72
N LEU A 90 0.84 7.02 -4.42
CA LEU A 90 0.64 8.15 -3.50
C LEU A 90 1.96 8.73 -2.97
N GLY A 91 2.83 9.16 -3.88
CA GLY A 91 4.09 9.84 -3.57
C GLY A 91 4.06 11.35 -3.80
N CYS A 92 5.22 11.88 -4.18
CA CYS A 92 5.34 13.25 -4.67
C CYS A 92 4.98 13.34 -6.16
N ASP A 93 5.58 12.45 -6.97
CA ASP A 93 5.29 12.29 -8.39
C ASP A 93 5.54 10.82 -8.80
N LEU A 94 4.52 9.99 -9.04
CA LEU A 94 3.07 10.24 -8.96
C LEU A 94 2.60 10.58 -7.52
N GLY A 95 1.37 11.08 -7.37
CA GLY A 95 0.73 11.34 -6.08
C GLY A 95 0.34 12.81 -5.92
N PHE A 96 1.15 13.59 -5.21
CA PHE A 96 0.90 15.03 -5.04
C PHE A 96 0.76 15.76 -6.38
N SER A 97 1.58 15.42 -7.38
CA SER A 97 1.46 15.97 -8.74
C SER A 97 0.06 15.75 -9.33
N ASN A 98 -0.53 14.57 -9.14
CA ASN A 98 -1.89 14.25 -9.61
C ASN A 98 -2.97 15.04 -8.84
N VAL A 99 -2.83 15.15 -7.52
CA VAL A 99 -3.76 15.94 -6.68
C VAL A 99 -3.73 17.41 -7.08
N ALA A 100 -2.54 17.98 -7.26
CA ALA A 100 -2.37 19.37 -7.68
C ALA A 100 -2.95 19.60 -9.10
N ALA A 101 -2.71 18.68 -10.04
CA ALA A 101 -3.27 18.75 -11.37
C ALA A 101 -4.81 18.72 -11.35
N ARG A 102 -5.41 17.83 -10.53
CA ARG A 102 -6.86 17.76 -10.35
C ARG A 102 -7.42 19.04 -9.76
N TYR A 103 -6.81 19.54 -8.69
CA TYR A 103 -7.22 20.78 -8.03
C TYR A 103 -7.19 21.99 -8.98
N ALA A 104 -6.21 22.06 -9.88
CA ALA A 104 -6.11 23.15 -10.84
C ALA A 104 -7.09 23.04 -12.03
N ALA A 105 -7.65 21.84 -12.27
CA ALA A 105 -8.58 21.58 -13.36
C ALA A 105 -10.07 21.68 -12.95
N ASP A 106 -10.35 21.69 -11.64
CA ASP A 106 -11.69 21.92 -11.06
C ASP A 106 -11.99 23.44 -10.96
#